data_AF-A0A7T0BVP1-F1
#
_entry.id   AF-A0A7T0BVP1-F1
#
_cell.length_a   1.000
_cell.length_b   1.000
_cell.length_c   1.000
_cell.angle_alpha   90.00
_cell.angle_beta   90.00
_cell.angle_gamma   90.00
#
_symmetry.space_group_name_H-M   'P 1'
#
loop_
_entity.id
_entity.type
_entity.pdbx_description
1 polymer ?
#
loop_
_entity_poly.entity_id
_entity_poly.type
_entity_poly.pdbx_seq_one_letter_code
_entity_poly.pdbx_strand_id
1 'polypeptide(L)'
;MNQIEFAELTKEETVLMEKILKRAEPLFENKINPEEITTHIGMNLRAVHAVCPLDFRKLHGFNDFSFAHDIIMIDMKLNKETGELEEFFLPRCAKPQSN
;
A
#
# COMPACT_ATOMS: atom_id res chain seq x y z
N MET A 1 12.39 0.77 19.91
CA MET A 1 11.57 1.24 18.77
C MET A 1 12.08 0.51 17.55
N ASN A 2 11.19 -0.14 16.80
CA ASN A 2 11.56 -0.70 15.50
C ASN A 2 11.63 0.44 14.49
N GLN A 3 12.58 0.35 13.56
CA GLN A 3 12.67 1.28 12.43
C GLN A 3 11.81 0.75 11.28
N ILE A 4 11.33 1.64 10.41
CA ILE A 4 10.58 1.28 9.22
C ILE A 4 11.40 0.34 8.33
N GLU A 5 10.78 -0.78 7.96
CA GLU A 5 11.32 -1.74 7.02
C GLU A 5 10.47 -1.75 5.75
N PHE A 6 11.07 -2.11 4.62
CA PHE A 6 10.38 -2.22 3.35
C PHE A 6 10.47 -3.65 2.86
N ALA A 7 9.33 -4.28 2.59
CA ALA A 7 9.31 -5.64 2.10
C ALA A 7 10.03 -5.75 0.74
N GLU A 8 10.80 -6.83 0.59
CA GLU A 8 11.25 -7.30 -0.72
C GLU A 8 10.10 -7.99 -1.44
N LEU A 9 9.84 -7.57 -2.67
CA LEU A 9 8.72 -8.08 -3.45
C LEU A 9 9.17 -9.26 -4.31
N THR A 10 8.32 -10.28 -4.43
CA THR A 10 8.51 -11.28 -5.48
C THR A 10 8.35 -10.64 -6.86
N LYS A 11 8.88 -11.28 -7.90
CA LYS A 11 8.72 -10.81 -9.30
C LYS A 11 7.26 -10.56 -9.68
N GLU A 12 6.37 -11.41 -9.17
CA GLU A 12 4.94 -11.28 -9.43
C GLU A 12 4.33 -10.08 -8.70
N GLU A 13 4.69 -9.90 -7.44
CA GLU A 13 4.25 -8.75 -6.64
C GLU A 13 4.79 -7.44 -7.21
N THR A 14 6.01 -7.41 -7.77
CA THR A 14 6.53 -6.24 -8.51
C THR A 14 5.63 -5.86 -9.68
N VAL A 15 5.24 -6.84 -10.52
CA VAL A 15 4.34 -6.59 -11.67
C VAL A 15 2.96 -6.11 -11.23
N LEU A 16 2.43 -6.65 -10.12
CA LEU A 16 1.15 -6.20 -9.56
C LEU A 16 1.27 -4.80 -8.96
N MET A 17 2.38 -4.50 -8.27
CA MET A 17 2.66 -3.19 -7.70
C MET A 17 2.65 -2.11 -8.78
N GLU A 18 3.35 -2.31 -9.91
CA GLU A 18 3.35 -1.36 -11.03
C GLU A 18 1.93 -1.05 -11.53
N LYS A 19 1.08 -2.08 -11.66
CA LYS A 19 -0.32 -1.91 -12.08
C LYS A 19 -1.16 -1.18 -11.04
N ILE A 20 -0.92 -1.45 -9.76
CA ILE A 20 -1.59 -0.77 -8.63
C ILE A 20 -1.20 0.70 -8.61
N LEU A 21 0.09 1.02 -8.73
CA LEU A 21 0.58 2.40 -8.70
C LEU A 21 0.00 3.22 -9.85
N LYS A 22 0.01 2.67 -11.07
CA LYS A 22 -0.64 3.31 -12.22
C LYS A 22 -2.13 3.56 -12.00
N ARG A 23 -2.83 2.63 -11.34
CA ARG A 23 -4.26 2.80 -11.00
C ARG A 23 -4.47 3.83 -9.87
N ALA A 24 -3.48 4.06 -9.02
CA ALA A 24 -3.54 5.00 -7.91
C ALA A 24 -3.28 6.46 -8.31
N GLU A 25 -2.58 6.71 -9.43
CA GLU A 25 -2.29 8.06 -9.96
C GLU A 25 -3.48 9.05 -9.89
N PRO A 26 -4.68 8.74 -10.43
CA PRO A 26 -5.81 9.67 -10.43
C PRO A 26 -6.38 9.97 -9.04
N LEU A 27 -6.06 9.18 -8.02
CA LEU A 27 -6.52 9.44 -6.65
C LEU A 27 -5.80 10.65 -6.02
N PHE A 28 -4.67 11.08 -6.59
CA PHE A 28 -3.80 12.11 -6.03
C PHE A 28 -3.45 13.23 -7.02
N GLU A 29 -4.11 13.27 -8.20
CA GLU A 29 -3.85 14.17 -9.34
C GLU A 29 -3.75 15.68 -9.01
N ASN A 30 -4.22 16.12 -7.84
CA ASN A 30 -4.24 17.52 -7.42
C ASN A 30 -3.22 17.90 -6.34
N LYS A 31 -2.31 16.99 -5.96
CA LYS A 31 -1.42 17.22 -4.80
C LYS A 31 0.05 17.37 -5.14
N ILE A 32 0.59 16.60 -6.11
CA ILE A 32 2.03 16.44 -6.38
C ILE A 32 2.26 15.98 -7.85
N ASN A 33 3.49 16.08 -8.38
CA ASN A 33 3.92 15.44 -9.65
C ASN A 33 3.65 13.91 -9.65
N PRO A 34 3.09 13.32 -10.73
CA PRO A 34 2.80 11.87 -10.81
C PRO A 34 3.93 10.91 -10.41
N GLU A 35 5.18 11.23 -10.72
CA GLU A 35 6.35 10.39 -10.37
C GLU A 35 6.58 10.30 -8.85
N GLU A 36 6.39 11.42 -8.16
CA GLU A 36 6.51 11.50 -6.70
C GLU A 36 5.36 10.77 -6.01
N ILE A 37 4.14 10.81 -6.56
CA ILE A 37 2.99 10.04 -6.06
C ILE A 37 3.27 8.54 -6.15
N THR A 38 3.73 8.07 -7.31
CA THR A 38 4.05 6.66 -7.54
C THR A 38 5.14 6.17 -6.58
N THR A 39 6.20 6.97 -6.38
CA THR A 39 7.27 6.65 -5.43
C THR A 39 6.74 6.59 -4.00
N HIS A 40 5.97 7.60 -3.59
CA HIS A 40 5.42 7.72 -2.25
C HIS A 40 4.46 6.57 -1.90
N ILE A 41 3.48 6.29 -2.76
CA ILE A 41 2.54 5.18 -2.54
C ILE A 41 3.26 3.83 -2.61
N GLY A 42 4.23 3.67 -3.51
CA GLY A 42 5.05 2.46 -3.59
C GLY A 42 5.83 2.18 -2.30
N MET A 43 6.44 3.21 -1.72
CA MET A 43 7.14 3.10 -0.43
C MET A 43 6.17 2.73 0.70
N ASN A 44 5.02 3.38 0.79
CA ASN A 44 4.02 3.09 1.82
C ASN A 44 3.50 1.65 1.72
N LEU A 45 3.18 1.18 0.51
CA LEU A 45 2.71 -0.20 0.30
C LEU A 45 3.77 -1.24 0.67
N ARG A 46 5.05 -0.97 0.38
CA ARG A 46 6.16 -1.85 0.80
C ARG A 46 6.38 -1.83 2.31
N ALA A 47 6.24 -0.67 2.94
CA ALA A 47 6.36 -0.54 4.39
C ALA A 47 5.25 -1.31 5.12
N VAL A 48 3.99 -1.09 4.72
CA VAL A 48 2.86 -1.84 5.28
C VAL A 48 3.01 -3.33 5.03
N HIS A 49 3.43 -3.75 3.83
CA HIS A 49 3.59 -5.17 3.53
C HIS A 49 4.63 -5.87 4.43
N ALA A 50 5.63 -5.14 4.94
CA ALA A 50 6.64 -5.70 5.84
C ALA A 50 6.05 -6.13 7.20
N VAL A 51 5.06 -5.38 7.71
CA VAL A 51 4.45 -5.62 9.03
C VAL A 51 3.04 -6.21 8.96
N CYS A 52 2.33 -5.98 7.87
CA CYS A 52 0.98 -6.44 7.57
C CYS A 52 0.97 -6.94 6.11
N PRO A 53 1.26 -8.23 5.87
CA PRO A 53 1.36 -8.77 4.52
C PRO A 53 0.10 -8.48 3.69
N LEU A 54 0.27 -7.83 2.55
CA LEU A 54 -0.81 -7.43 1.64
C LEU A 54 -0.97 -8.41 0.49
N ASP A 55 -2.19 -8.67 0.08
CA ASP A 55 -2.55 -9.41 -1.13
C ASP A 55 -2.71 -8.42 -2.30
N PHE A 56 -1.63 -8.23 -3.06
CA PHE A 56 -1.63 -7.33 -4.21
C PHE A 56 -2.53 -7.81 -5.36
N ARG A 57 -2.80 -9.12 -5.49
CA ARG A 57 -3.78 -9.61 -6.47
C ARG A 57 -5.17 -9.15 -6.09
N LYS A 58 -5.53 -9.29 -4.80
CA LYS A 58 -6.81 -8.84 -4.26
C LYS A 58 -6.97 -7.32 -4.36
N LEU A 59 -5.94 -6.56 -3.97
CA LEU A 59 -5.95 -5.10 -4.09
C LEU A 59 -6.15 -4.66 -5.54
N HIS A 60 -5.40 -5.24 -6.48
CA HIS A 60 -5.54 -4.93 -7.90
C HIS A 60 -6.95 -5.26 -8.45
N GLY A 61 -7.56 -6.34 -7.96
CA GLY A 61 -8.91 -6.79 -8.35
C GLY A 61 -10.08 -6.06 -7.69
N PHE A 62 -9.85 -5.14 -6.76
CA PHE A 62 -10.93 -4.39 -6.12
C PHE A 62 -11.69 -3.49 -7.10
N ASN A 63 -12.97 -3.23 -6.81
CA ASN A 63 -13.70 -2.11 -7.42
C ASN A 63 -13.09 -0.77 -6.98
N ASP A 64 -13.45 0.32 -7.66
CA ASP A 64 -12.78 1.62 -7.47
C ASP A 64 -12.91 2.15 -6.05
N PHE A 65 -14.07 1.97 -5.41
CA PHE A 65 -14.28 2.38 -4.02
C PHE A 65 -13.37 1.63 -3.04
N SER A 66 -13.31 0.31 -3.15
CA SER A 66 -12.51 -0.53 -2.23
C SER A 66 -11.02 -0.32 -2.47
N PHE A 67 -10.62 -0.14 -3.73
CA PHE A 67 -9.26 0.20 -4.11
C PHE A 67 -8.84 1.55 -3.52
N ALA A 68 -9.62 2.60 -3.77
CA ALA A 68 -9.32 3.95 -3.30
C ALA A 68 -9.29 4.02 -1.76
N HIS A 69 -10.23 3.36 -1.10
CA HIS A 69 -10.24 3.31 0.36
C HIS A 69 -8.95 2.72 0.92
N ASP A 70 -8.53 1.54 0.47
CA ASP A 70 -7.34 0.90 1.03
C ASP A 70 -6.07 1.73 0.74
N ILE A 71 -5.91 2.26 -0.48
CA ILE A 71 -4.76 3.12 -0.83
C ILE A 71 -4.72 4.39 0.04
N ILE A 72 -5.84 5.12 0.15
CA ILE A 72 -5.90 6.38 0.90
C ILE A 72 -5.73 6.13 2.39
N MET A 73 -6.37 5.10 2.94
CA MET A 73 -6.27 4.82 4.37
C MET A 73 -4.90 4.28 4.76
N ILE A 74 -4.21 3.52 3.90
CA ILE A 74 -2.81 3.16 4.10
C ILE A 74 -1.95 4.43 4.19
N ASP A 75 -2.07 5.35 3.24
CA ASP A 75 -1.31 6.60 3.26
C ASP A 75 -1.58 7.44 4.53
N MET A 76 -2.85 7.51 4.95
CA MET A 76 -3.26 8.30 6.11
C MET A 76 -2.92 7.68 7.46
N LYS A 77 -2.86 6.35 7.56
CA LYS A 77 -2.71 5.62 8.83
C LYS A 77 -1.35 4.98 9.03
N LEU A 78 -0.46 5.06 8.03
CA LEU A 78 0.90 4.56 8.16
C LEU A 78 1.73 5.44 9.10
N ASN A 79 2.25 4.84 10.16
CA ASN A 79 3.33 5.43 10.92
C ASN A 79 4.64 5.32 10.12
N LYS A 80 5.17 6.46 9.67
CA LYS A 80 6.35 6.50 8.79
C LYS A 80 7.68 6.20 9.51
N GLU A 81 7.67 6.07 10.83
CA GLU A 81 8.84 5.67 11.61
C GLU A 81 8.92 4.16 11.80
N THR A 82 7.77 3.47 11.89
CA THR A 82 7.70 2.04 12.22
C THR A 82 7.17 1.15 11.10
N GLY A 83 6.43 1.71 10.15
CA GLY A 83 5.72 0.95 9.11
C GLY A 83 4.36 0.39 9.56
N GLU A 84 3.99 0.54 10.84
CA GLU A 84 2.73 0.04 11.40
C GLU A 84 1.54 0.91 11.00
N LEU A 85 0.35 0.30 10.98
CA LEU A 85 -0.91 1.00 10.75
C LEU A 85 -1.55 1.40 12.08
N GLU A 86 -1.85 2.68 12.23
CA GLU A 86 -2.42 3.24 13.44
C GLU A 86 -3.96 3.11 13.48
N GLU A 87 -4.54 3.47 14.63
CA GLU A 87 -5.99 3.55 14.84
C GLU A 87 -6.75 2.24 14.56
N PHE A 88 -6.12 1.09 14.80
CA PHE A 88 -6.69 -0.24 14.56
C PHE A 88 -7.13 -0.46 13.10
N PHE A 89 -6.53 0.27 12.16
CA PHE A 89 -6.83 0.11 10.75
C PHE A 89 -6.22 -1.19 10.21
N LEU A 90 -7.04 -2.00 9.53
CA LEU A 90 -6.62 -3.19 8.80
C LEU A 90 -7.07 -3.06 7.33
N PRO A 91 -6.15 -3.07 6.35
CA PRO A 91 -6.52 -2.99 4.95
C PRO A 91 -7.37 -4.21 4.56
N ARG A 92 -8.37 -4.01 3.71
CA ARG A 92 -9.19 -5.12 3.20
C ARG A 92 -8.37 -6.08 2.35
N CYS A 93 -7.28 -5.61 1.76
CA CYS A 93 -6.33 -6.44 1.03
C CYS A 93 -5.32 -7.18 1.94
N ALA A 94 -5.38 -7.06 3.27
CA ALA A 94 -4.49 -7.83 4.14
C ALA A 94 -4.65 -9.34 3.90
N LYS A 95 -3.52 -10.06 3.83
CA LYS A 95 -3.48 -11.52 3.82
C LYS A 95 -3.97 -12.02 5.18
N PRO A 96 -4.72 -13.14 5.25
CA PRO A 96 -5.08 -13.74 6.51
C PRO A 96 -3.82 -14.14 7.28
N GLN A 97 -3.76 -13.83 8.57
CA GLN A 97 -2.73 -14.39 9.44
C GLN A 97 -2.93 -15.90 9.46
N SER A 98 -1.93 -16.63 8.97
CA SER A 98 -1.90 -18.08 9.11
C SER A 98 -1.56 -18.37 10.57
N ASN A 99 -2.56 -18.74 11.37
CA ASN A 99 -2.35 -19.28 12.71
C ASN A 99 -1.76 -20.69 12.63
#